data_AF-A0A8D8NNJ6-F1
#
_entry.id   AF-A0A8D8NNJ6-F1
#
_cell.length_a   1.000
_cell.length_b   1.000
_cell.length_c   1.000
_cell.angle_alpha   90.00
_cell.angle_beta   90.00
_cell.angle_gamma   90.00
#
_symmetry.space_group_name_H-M   'P 1'
#
loop_
_entity.id
_entity.type
_entity.pdbx_description
1 polymer ?
#
loop_
_entity_poly.entity_id
_entity_poly.type
_entity_poly.pdbx_seq_one_letter_code
_entity_poly.pdbx_strand_id
1 'polypeptide(L)'
;MNPVSLYITTSRLVFQSGGGGGPGGTDSGGTNGAGPGSSTFTDLNRLLPYLRKSLSCAVCCRLLLEPHTPAELNCQHHVCRGCVGERKKLKPSCASCKDYNRYVENTQLRMLLQCYKSICEYIKTKPFFCGNSPASFGVERNLDDRGRWRGIKRGPGRDNGHRSADHHSAE
;
A
#
# COMPACT_ATOMS: atom_id res chain seq x y z
N MET A 1 4.65 -1.02 12.66
CA MET A 1 5.78 -0.26 12.05
C MET A 1 5.45 1.21 12.15
N ASN A 2 6.46 2.03 12.46
CA ASN A 2 6.31 3.48 12.55
C ASN A 2 5.98 4.08 11.16
N PRO A 3 4.86 4.80 11.00
CA PRO A 3 4.45 5.36 9.72
C PRO A 3 5.45 6.40 9.17
N VAL A 4 6.11 7.16 10.04
CA VAL A 4 7.11 8.17 9.67
C VAL A 4 8.33 7.51 9.06
N SER A 5 8.87 6.48 9.73
CA SER A 5 10.02 5.72 9.23
C SER A 5 9.71 5.08 7.87
N LEU A 6 8.52 4.50 7.71
CA LEU A 6 8.08 3.93 6.43
C LEU A 6 8.01 4.99 5.32
N TYR A 7 7.50 6.18 5.63
CA TYR A 7 7.43 7.28 4.66
C TYR A 7 8.83 7.76 4.25
N ILE A 8 9.76 7.92 5.19
CA ILE A 8 11.14 8.33 4.90
C ILE A 8 11.80 7.31 3.97
N THR A 9 11.71 6.03 4.28
CA THR A 9 12.29 4.96 3.45
C THR A 9 11.66 4.94 2.05
N THR A 10 10.33 5.05 1.96
CA THR A 10 9.62 5.09 0.67
C THR A 10 10.05 6.32 -0.15
N SER A 11 10.13 7.49 0.48
CA SER A 11 10.54 8.75 -0.17
C SER A 11 11.96 8.67 -0.72
N ARG A 12 12.90 8.10 0.06
CA ARG A 12 14.27 7.89 -0.39
C ARG A 12 14.32 7.07 -1.67
N LEU A 13 13.62 5.95 -1.73
CA LEU A 13 13.57 5.13 -2.95
C LEU A 13 12.98 5.89 -4.15
N VAL A 14 11.89 6.63 -3.95
CA VAL A 14 11.23 7.39 -5.03
C VAL A 14 12.14 8.48 -5.60
N PHE A 15 12.84 9.23 -4.75
CA PHE A 15 13.64 10.38 -5.18
C PHE A 15 15.09 10.03 -5.53
N GLN A 16 15.66 8.97 -4.97
CA GLN A 16 17.01 8.48 -5.35
C GLN A 16 17.02 7.73 -6.68
N SER A 17 15.86 7.17 -7.08
CA SER A 17 15.71 6.49 -8.37
C SER A 17 15.95 7.37 -9.62
N GLY A 18 16.02 8.70 -9.44
CA GLY A 18 16.24 9.67 -10.53
C GLY A 18 17.66 10.25 -10.60
N GLY A 19 18.59 9.82 -9.73
CA GLY A 19 19.95 10.35 -9.67
C GLY A 19 20.99 9.27 -9.96
N GLY A 20 21.41 9.15 -11.22
CA GLY A 20 22.72 8.56 -11.50
C GLY A 20 23.81 9.49 -10.97
N GLY A 21 24.74 8.95 -10.17
CA GLY A 21 25.99 9.64 -9.82
C GLY A 21 26.20 9.91 -8.33
N GLY A 22 26.66 8.89 -7.61
CA GLY A 22 27.45 9.06 -6.39
C GLY A 22 28.66 8.12 -6.46
N PRO A 23 29.90 8.60 -6.33
CA PRO A 23 31.07 7.74 -6.33
C PRO A 23 31.27 7.16 -4.92
N GLY A 24 31.39 5.83 -4.81
CA GLY A 24 31.93 5.17 -3.63
C GLY A 24 30.94 4.30 -2.84
N GLY A 25 31.21 3.00 -2.82
CA GLY A 25 30.56 2.01 -1.97
C GLY A 25 30.53 0.65 -2.64
N THR A 26 31.58 -0.13 -2.40
CA THR A 26 31.94 -1.37 -3.09
C THR A 26 31.06 -2.57 -2.68
N ASP A 27 31.11 -3.59 -3.55
CA ASP A 27 31.06 -5.04 -3.29
C ASP A 27 30.13 -5.60 -2.20
N SER A 28 28.98 -6.16 -2.63
CA SER A 28 28.48 -7.45 -2.12
C SER A 28 27.31 -8.02 -2.94
N GLY A 29 27.50 -9.23 -3.46
CA GLY A 29 26.46 -10.28 -3.52
C GLY A 29 25.43 -10.18 -4.65
N GLY A 30 25.59 -11.00 -5.68
CA GLY A 30 24.76 -10.97 -6.89
C GLY A 30 23.31 -11.43 -6.72
N THR A 31 22.47 -10.96 -7.63
CA THR A 31 21.33 -11.70 -8.20
C THR A 31 21.08 -11.24 -9.64
N ASN A 32 20.61 -12.17 -10.45
CA ASN A 32 20.53 -12.12 -11.90
C ASN A 32 19.71 -10.95 -12.47
N GLY A 33 20.26 -10.31 -13.50
CA GLY A 33 19.56 -9.78 -14.68
C GLY A 33 18.20 -9.10 -14.46
N ALA A 34 18.20 -7.88 -13.96
CA ALA A 34 17.13 -6.92 -14.22
C ALA A 34 17.68 -5.51 -14.03
N GLY A 35 17.54 -4.64 -15.04
CA GLY A 35 18.14 -3.30 -15.04
C GLY A 35 17.79 -2.47 -13.79
N PRO A 36 18.57 -1.42 -13.48
CA PRO A 36 18.53 -0.68 -12.20
C PRO A 36 17.17 -0.09 -11.81
N GLY A 37 16.18 0.00 -12.72
CA GLY A 37 14.81 0.41 -12.39
C GLY A 37 13.85 -0.67 -11.91
N SER A 38 14.20 -1.94 -12.08
CA SER A 38 13.33 -3.07 -11.73
C SER A 38 13.30 -3.39 -10.22
N SER A 39 14.45 -3.29 -9.55
CA SER A 39 14.58 -3.55 -8.11
C SER A 39 13.90 -2.46 -7.28
N THR A 40 14.13 -1.18 -7.60
CA THR A 40 13.51 -0.05 -6.90
C THR A 40 11.99 -0.07 -6.98
N PHE A 41 11.41 -0.36 -8.16
CA PHE A 41 9.97 -0.49 -8.31
C PHE A 41 9.41 -1.69 -7.50
N THR A 42 10.14 -2.80 -7.46
CA THR A 42 9.78 -3.98 -6.68
C THR A 42 9.75 -3.65 -5.17
N ASP A 43 10.76 -2.94 -4.68
CA ASP A 43 10.83 -2.53 -3.27
C ASP A 43 9.74 -1.52 -2.92
N LEU A 44 9.44 -0.58 -3.80
CA LEU A 44 8.32 0.36 -3.63
C LEU A 44 6.97 -0.37 -3.56
N ASN A 45 6.73 -1.35 -4.44
CA ASN A 45 5.51 -2.15 -4.41
C ASN A 45 5.38 -2.99 -3.14
N ARG A 46 6.50 -3.33 -2.49
CA ARG A 46 6.50 -3.96 -1.16
C ARG A 46 6.20 -2.95 -0.06
N LEU A 47 6.81 -1.77 -0.07
CA LEU A 47 6.73 -0.77 1.01
C LEU A 47 5.42 0.03 1.02
N LEU A 48 4.88 0.41 -0.15
CA LEU A 48 3.67 1.22 -0.26
C LEU A 48 2.45 0.61 0.47
N PRO A 49 2.18 -0.70 0.38
CA PRO A 49 1.13 -1.34 1.17
C PRO A 49 1.33 -1.21 2.69
N TYR A 50 2.57 -1.33 3.19
CA TYR A 50 2.86 -1.18 4.62
C TYR A 50 2.66 0.26 5.09
N LEU A 51 3.14 1.23 4.31
CA LEU A 51 2.95 2.66 4.58
C LEU A 51 1.46 3.02 4.56
N ARG A 52 0.72 2.52 3.57
CA ARG A 52 -0.73 2.73 3.53
C ARG A 52 -1.42 2.14 4.76
N LYS A 53 -1.05 0.90 5.13
CA LYS A 53 -1.65 0.21 6.28
C LYS A 53 -1.40 0.97 7.59
N SER A 54 -0.20 1.53 7.79
CA SER A 54 0.11 2.32 8.98
C SER A 54 -0.61 3.68 9.03
N LEU A 55 -1.06 4.19 7.87
CA LEU A 55 -1.89 5.39 7.72
C LEU A 55 -3.40 5.10 7.65
N SER A 56 -3.82 3.86 7.88
CA SER A 56 -5.22 3.45 7.83
C SER A 56 -5.85 3.40 9.21
N CYS A 57 -7.11 3.84 9.29
CA CYS A 57 -7.92 3.78 10.50
C CYS A 57 -8.15 2.33 10.94
N ALA A 58 -7.90 2.04 12.22
CA ALA A 58 -8.13 0.72 12.80
C ALA A 58 -9.62 0.32 12.85
N VAL A 59 -10.56 1.26 12.65
CA VAL A 59 -12.02 1.02 12.67
C VAL A 59 -12.58 0.95 11.26
N CYS A 60 -12.47 2.03 10.48
CA CYS A 60 -13.09 2.09 9.15
C CYS A 60 -12.21 1.52 8.02
N CYS A 61 -10.95 1.17 8.31
CA CYS A 61 -9.97 0.60 7.37
C CYS A 61 -9.67 1.47 6.13
N ARG A 62 -10.09 2.74 6.15
CA ARG A 62 -9.74 3.76 5.14
C ARG A 62 -8.54 4.57 5.64
N LEU A 63 -7.97 5.41 4.77
CA LEU A 63 -6.99 6.41 5.21
C LEU A 63 -7.60 7.28 6.30
N LEU A 64 -6.78 7.62 7.29
CA LEU A 64 -7.20 8.43 8.41
C LEU A 64 -7.73 9.80 7.93
N LEU A 65 -8.83 10.24 8.51
CA LEU A 65 -9.37 11.59 8.39
C LEU A 65 -9.41 12.19 9.79
N GLU A 66 -8.80 13.36 9.98
CA GLU A 66 -8.56 13.94 11.31
C GLU A 66 -7.95 12.89 12.26
N PRO A 67 -6.69 12.48 12.03
CA PRO A 67 -6.08 11.34 12.73
C PRO A 67 -5.97 11.58 14.23
N HIS A 68 -6.36 10.58 15.00
CA HIS A 68 -6.20 10.53 16.44
C HIS A 68 -5.37 9.31 16.86
N THR A 69 -4.50 9.52 17.84
CA THR A 69 -3.58 8.51 18.39
C THR A 69 -3.95 8.21 19.85
N PRO A 70 -3.85 6.95 20.31
CA PRO A 70 -4.05 6.65 21.72
C PRO A 70 -3.05 7.43 22.59
N ALA A 71 -3.51 8.10 23.64
CA ALA A 71 -2.67 9.01 24.43
C ALA A 71 -1.57 8.30 25.24
N GLU A 72 -1.79 7.04 25.64
CA GLU A 72 -0.95 6.34 26.62
C GLU A 72 -0.40 5.00 26.12
N LEU A 73 -0.63 4.67 24.84
CA LEU A 73 -0.36 3.34 24.33
C LEU A 73 0.56 3.38 23.11
N ASN A 74 1.60 2.55 23.16
CA ASN A 74 2.56 2.39 22.07
C ASN A 74 2.05 1.46 20.95
N CYS A 75 0.76 1.10 20.94
CA CYS A 75 0.17 0.15 20.00
C CYS A 75 0.06 0.69 18.55
N GLN A 76 0.30 1.99 18.32
CA GLN A 76 0.26 2.65 16.98
C GLN A 76 -1.01 2.34 16.17
N HIS A 77 -2.14 2.13 16.86
CA HIS A 77 -3.46 1.93 16.22
C HIS A 77 -4.24 3.24 16.23
N HIS A 78 -4.04 4.00 15.17
CA HIS A 78 -4.67 5.29 14.94
C HIS A 78 -6.11 5.15 14.45
N VAL A 79 -6.96 6.12 14.77
CA VAL A 79 -8.37 6.18 14.35
C VAL A 79 -8.72 7.56 13.78
N CYS A 80 -9.82 7.66 13.04
CA CYS A 80 -10.36 8.96 12.63
C CYS A 80 -11.08 9.60 13.82
N ARG A 81 -11.25 10.93 13.81
CA ARG A 81 -12.06 11.65 14.79
C ARG A 81 -13.45 11.02 14.98
N GLY A 82 -14.16 10.78 13.88
CA GLY A 82 -15.48 10.12 13.89
C GLY A 82 -15.45 8.61 14.12
N CYS A 83 -14.31 8.02 14.46
CA CYS A 83 -14.16 6.60 14.79
C CYS A 83 -13.60 6.36 16.19
N VAL A 84 -13.46 7.42 17.02
CA VAL A 84 -13.14 7.29 18.44
C VAL A 84 -14.32 6.61 19.15
N GLY A 85 -14.06 5.73 20.12
CA GLY A 85 -15.11 4.95 20.79
C GLY A 85 -15.59 3.69 20.06
N GLU A 86 -15.31 3.57 18.75
CA GLU A 86 -15.83 2.49 17.92
C GLU A 86 -15.01 1.19 17.95
N ARG A 87 -15.67 0.08 17.59
CA ARG A 87 -15.01 -1.24 17.56
C ARG A 87 -13.98 -1.34 16.43
N LYS A 88 -12.72 -1.53 16.82
CA LYS A 88 -11.59 -1.73 15.90
C LYS A 88 -11.69 -3.07 15.16
N LYS A 89 -11.35 -3.07 13.87
CA LYS A 89 -11.29 -4.25 12.98
C LYS A 89 -9.87 -4.81 12.89
N LEU A 90 -9.23 -5.03 14.05
CA LEU A 90 -7.90 -5.60 14.15
C LEU A 90 -7.97 -7.13 14.25
N LYS A 91 -7.06 -7.82 13.57
CA LYS A 91 -6.85 -9.26 13.70
C LYS A 91 -5.33 -9.54 13.78
N PRO A 92 -4.81 -10.06 14.90
CA PRO A 92 -5.49 -10.28 16.19
C PRO A 92 -5.92 -8.96 16.86
N SER A 93 -6.83 -9.05 17.83
CA SER A 93 -7.18 -7.91 18.68
C SER A 93 -5.95 -7.43 19.45
N CYS A 94 -5.79 -6.11 19.60
CA CYS A 94 -4.68 -5.55 20.36
C CYS A 94 -5.04 -5.45 21.86
N ALA A 95 -4.24 -6.09 22.71
CA ALA A 95 -4.46 -6.12 24.16
C ALA A 95 -4.32 -4.74 24.82
N SER A 96 -3.39 -3.90 24.36
CA SER A 96 -3.13 -2.58 24.95
C SER A 96 -4.23 -1.57 24.62
N CYS A 97 -4.89 -1.73 23.47
CA CYS A 97 -5.79 -0.76 22.87
C CYS A 97 -7.26 -0.95 23.35
N LYS A 98 -7.44 -1.35 24.63
CA LYS A 98 -8.71 -1.81 25.24
C LYS A 98 -9.63 -0.66 25.67
N ASP A 99 -9.07 0.48 26.06
CA ASP A 99 -9.84 1.64 26.48
C ASP A 99 -10.04 2.60 25.29
N TYR A 100 -11.27 2.65 24.78
CA TYR A 100 -11.62 3.28 23.51
C TYR A 100 -11.70 4.81 23.52
N ASN A 101 -11.49 5.45 24.68
CA ASN A 101 -11.90 6.84 24.91
C ASN A 101 -10.74 7.85 25.02
N ARG A 102 -9.49 7.40 25.12
CA ARG A 102 -8.34 8.31 25.33
C ARG A 102 -7.52 8.48 24.06
N TYR A 103 -8.10 9.21 23.13
CA TYR A 103 -7.51 9.53 21.83
C TYR A 103 -7.27 11.04 21.72
N VAL A 104 -6.08 11.42 21.28
CA VAL A 104 -5.70 12.82 21.06
C VAL A 104 -5.42 13.06 19.58
N GLU A 105 -5.71 14.28 19.10
CA GLU A 105 -5.38 14.66 17.73
C GLU A 105 -3.89 14.50 17.46
N ASN A 106 -3.54 13.96 16.29
CA ASN A 106 -2.16 13.78 15.86
C ASN A 106 -1.88 14.58 14.59
N THR A 107 -1.42 15.81 14.77
CA THR A 107 -1.10 16.73 13.68
C THR A 107 0.02 16.22 12.78
N GLN A 108 0.98 15.46 13.32
CA GLN A 108 2.06 14.86 12.54
C GLN A 108 1.54 13.85 11.52
N LEU A 109 0.61 12.98 11.90
CA LEU A 109 -0.03 12.05 10.97
C LEU A 109 -0.87 12.78 9.92
N ARG A 110 -1.49 13.91 10.29
CA ARG A 110 -2.23 14.75 9.34
C ARG A 110 -1.31 15.26 8.23
N MET A 111 -0.12 15.74 8.58
CA MET A 111 0.90 16.12 7.60
C MET A 111 1.40 14.92 6.79
N LEU A 112 1.66 13.79 7.46
CA LEU A 112 2.15 12.59 6.80
C LEU A 112 1.17 12.00 5.78
N LEU A 113 -0.14 12.10 6.03
CA LEU A 113 -1.19 11.72 5.09
C LEU A 113 -1.15 12.57 3.81
N GLN A 114 -0.88 13.87 3.92
CA GLN A 114 -0.71 14.73 2.75
C GLN A 114 0.53 14.34 1.98
N CYS A 115 1.65 14.14 2.67
CA CYS A 115 2.88 13.67 2.06
C CYS A 115 2.70 12.32 1.33
N TYR A 116 1.96 11.38 1.92
CA TYR A 116 1.61 10.11 1.30
C TYR A 116 0.79 10.28 0.01
N LYS A 117 -0.17 11.21 -0.02
CA LYS A 117 -0.93 11.50 -1.25
C LYS A 117 -0.03 12.08 -2.34
N SER A 118 0.79 13.08 -1.99
CA SER A 118 1.70 13.72 -2.93
C SER A 118 2.73 12.75 -3.51
N ILE A 119 3.30 11.86 -2.71
CA ILE A 119 4.24 10.85 -3.24
C ILE A 119 3.52 9.83 -4.13
N CYS A 120 2.29 9.43 -3.81
CA CYS A 120 1.50 8.57 -4.69
C CYS A 120 1.19 9.24 -6.03
N GLU A 121 0.87 10.53 -6.04
CA GLU A 121 0.68 11.32 -7.27
C GLU A 121 1.98 11.44 -8.07
N TYR A 122 3.10 11.69 -7.42
CA TYR A 122 4.41 11.72 -8.08
C TYR A 122 4.75 10.39 -8.75
N ILE A 123 4.54 9.25 -8.07
CA ILE A 123 4.80 7.93 -8.65
C ILE A 123 3.89 7.67 -9.87
N LYS A 124 2.62 8.08 -9.82
CA LYS A 124 1.66 7.93 -10.95
C LYS A 124 2.12 8.66 -12.21
N THR A 125 2.72 9.84 -12.07
CA THR A 125 3.09 10.70 -13.20
C THR A 125 4.44 10.34 -13.83
N LYS A 126 5.24 9.48 -13.17
CA LYS A 126 6.61 9.18 -13.61
C LYS A 126 6.67 7.88 -14.43
N PRO A 127 7.18 7.92 -15.69
CA PRO A 127 7.22 6.76 -16.58
C PRO A 127 8.09 5.62 -16.04
N PHE A 128 9.09 5.94 -15.21
CA PHE A 128 9.99 4.97 -14.58
C PHE A 128 9.27 3.92 -13.70
N PHE A 129 8.21 4.33 -12.99
CA PHE A 129 7.38 3.44 -12.18
C PHE A 129 6.17 2.91 -12.96
N CYS A 130 5.98 3.38 -14.19
CA CYS A 130 4.85 3.09 -15.04
C CYS A 130 5.14 1.95 -16.03
N GLY A 131 6.39 1.49 -16.16
CA GLY A 131 6.79 0.42 -17.09
C GLY A 131 6.61 0.85 -18.55
N ASN A 132 7.72 0.95 -19.29
CA ASN A 132 7.68 1.21 -20.72
C ASN A 132 6.98 0.06 -21.45
N SER A 133 5.70 0.25 -21.83
CA SER A 133 5.08 -0.47 -22.94
C SER A 133 4.12 0.46 -23.68
N PRO A 134 4.39 0.76 -24.97
CA PRO A 134 3.57 1.68 -25.77
C PRO A 134 2.15 1.17 -26.06
N ALA A 135 1.79 -0.06 -25.66
CA ALA A 135 0.45 -0.63 -25.83
C ALA A 135 -0.60 -0.16 -24.79
N SER A 136 -0.24 0.75 -23.87
CA SER A 136 -1.08 1.07 -22.70
C SER A 136 -1.74 2.45 -22.74
N PHE A 137 -1.71 3.17 -23.87
CA PHE A 137 -2.17 4.56 -24.02
C PHE A 137 -3.68 4.81 -23.74
N GLY A 138 -4.41 3.83 -23.20
CA GLY A 138 -5.83 3.93 -22.87
C GLY A 138 -6.26 3.28 -21.55
N VAL A 139 -5.36 3.01 -20.59
CA VAL A 139 -5.77 2.51 -19.27
C VAL A 139 -5.32 3.46 -18.17
N GLU A 140 -6.25 4.27 -17.67
CA GLU A 140 -6.11 5.00 -16.41
C GLU A 140 -5.75 4.01 -15.31
N ARG A 141 -4.45 3.94 -14.96
CA ARG A 141 -3.97 3.26 -13.76
C ARG A 141 -4.31 4.12 -12.55
N ASN A 142 -5.59 4.15 -12.22
CA ASN A 142 -6.07 4.86 -11.05
C ASN A 142 -5.69 4.06 -9.80
N LEU A 143 -4.68 4.55 -9.07
CA LEU A 143 -4.52 4.22 -7.66
C LEU A 143 -5.78 4.78 -6.98
N ASP A 144 -6.69 3.90 -6.60
CA ASP A 144 -7.95 4.31 -5.99
C ASP A 144 -7.69 4.99 -4.63
N ASP A 145 -8.67 5.65 -4.02
CA ASP A 145 -8.53 6.22 -2.66
C ASP A 145 -8.07 5.18 -1.62
N ARG A 146 -8.16 3.88 -1.98
CA ARG A 146 -7.60 2.76 -1.23
C ARG A 146 -6.16 2.38 -1.59
N GLY A 147 -5.42 3.23 -2.29
CA GLY A 147 -3.98 3.12 -2.54
C GLY A 147 -3.55 1.81 -3.20
N ARG A 148 -4.47 1.14 -3.92
CA ARG A 148 -4.21 -0.11 -4.63
C ARG A 148 -4.08 0.20 -6.12
N TRP A 149 -3.06 -0.37 -6.74
CA TRP A 149 -2.96 -0.37 -8.19
C TRP A 149 -4.06 -1.28 -8.76
N ARG A 150 -5.06 -0.71 -9.45
CA ARG A 150 -5.98 -1.51 -10.25
C ARG A 150 -5.24 -2.00 -11.50
N GLY A 151 -4.59 -3.16 -11.38
CA GLY A 151 -4.35 -4.04 -12.52
C GLY A 151 -5.62 -4.85 -12.77
N ILE A 152 -6.18 -4.75 -13.97
CA ILE A 152 -7.34 -5.55 -14.40
C ILE A 152 -7.01 -7.03 -14.15
N LYS A 153 -7.75 -7.69 -13.25
CA LYS A 153 -7.84 -9.15 -13.29
C LYS A 153 -8.65 -9.51 -14.54
N ARG A 154 -7.98 -9.87 -15.64
CA ARG A 154 -8.61 -10.78 -16.60
C ARG A 154 -8.64 -12.14 -15.92
N GLY A 155 -9.69 -12.41 -15.17
CA GLY A 155 -10.04 -13.79 -14.87
C GLY A 155 -10.48 -14.44 -16.18
N PRO A 156 -10.04 -15.66 -16.52
CA PRO A 156 -10.71 -16.40 -17.58
C PRO A 156 -12.15 -16.65 -17.10
N GLY A 157 -13.12 -16.10 -17.84
CA GLY A 157 -14.50 -16.55 -17.74
C GLY A 157 -14.49 -18.04 -18.02
N ARG A 158 -14.77 -18.84 -17.00
CA ARG A 158 -15.15 -20.23 -17.21
C ARG A 158 -16.61 -20.20 -17.61
N ASP A 159 -16.83 -20.25 -18.92
CA ASP A 159 -18.11 -20.59 -19.51
C ASP A 159 -18.57 -21.90 -18.89
N ASN A 160 -19.69 -21.83 -18.17
CA ASN A 160 -20.31 -22.98 -17.53
C ASN A 160 -21.05 -23.76 -18.62
N GLY A 161 -20.30 -24.53 -19.42
CA GLY A 161 -20.83 -25.46 -20.39
C GLY A 161 -21.50 -26.64 -19.67
N HIS A 162 -22.82 -26.55 -19.52
CA HIS A 162 -23.68 -27.71 -19.33
C HIS A 162 -23.38 -28.75 -20.42
N ARG A 163 -22.85 -29.92 -20.04
CA ARG A 163 -22.95 -31.13 -20.85
C ARG A 163 -23.73 -32.16 -20.04
N SER A 164 -24.92 -32.43 -20.54
CA SER A 164 -25.83 -33.47 -20.08
C SER A 164 -25.15 -34.83 -20.00
N ALA A 165 -25.59 -35.59 -19.01
CA ALA A 165 -25.28 -36.99 -18.80
C ALA A 165 -25.87 -37.84 -19.93
N ASP A 166 -25.05 -38.71 -20.51
CA ASP A 166 -25.49 -39.89 -21.25
C ASP A 166 -24.38 -40.95 -21.18
N HIS A 167 -24.66 -42.04 -20.47
CA HIS A 167 -24.11 -43.40 -20.66
C HIS A 167 -24.81 -44.27 -19.60
N HIS A 168 -25.98 -44.83 -19.89
CA HIS A 168 -26.23 -46.10 -20.60
C HIS A 168 -25.41 -47.29 -20.06
N SER A 169 -26.19 -48.25 -19.55
CA SER A 169 -25.91 -49.55 -18.95
C SER A 169 -25.13 -50.55 -19.81
N ALA A 170 -24.82 -51.67 -19.15
CA ALA A 170 -24.52 -53.01 -19.69
C ALA A 170 -23.05 -53.21 -20.08
N GLU A 171 -22.32 -54.26 -19.68
CA GLU A 171 -22.64 -55.58 -19.11
C GLU A 171 -21.54 -56.00 -18.10
#